data_AF-A0A9W9K4D6-F1
#
_entry.id   AF-A0A9W9K4D6-F1
#
_cell.length_a   1.000
_cell.length_b   1.000
_cell.length_c   1.000
_cell.angle_alpha   90.00
_cell.angle_beta   90.00
_cell.angle_gamma   90.00
#
_symmetry.space_group_name_H-M   'P 1'
#
loop_
_entity.id
_entity.type
_entity.pdbx_description
1 polymer ?
#
loop_
_entity_poly.entity_id
_entity_poly.type
_entity_poly.pdbx_seq_one_letter_code
_entity_poly.pdbx_strand_id
1 'polypeptide(L)'
;MIRHSTGIVHLAMDTVDERTRHLSDHIYHMITFAAIVICRLLHGYEGQLASSHNIEELDALIHSLVQWLYCIGLPCHAAHTLGNIIGKVHQKLRPHVHTVAPIAQPDEIPGDFSNYYFPEFLGLGMSADGDWDLLSNMGFFPHGSSGSRA
;
A
#
# COMPACT_ATOMS: atom_id res chain seq x y z
N MET A 1 -11.80 1.31 -7.85
CA MET A 1 -10.57 0.82 -7.20
C MET A 1 -10.70 0.79 -5.68
N ILE A 2 -10.98 1.89 -4.97
CA ILE A 2 -11.18 1.90 -3.50
C ILE A 2 -12.09 0.75 -3.03
N ARG A 3 -13.31 0.63 -3.56
CA ARG A 3 -14.26 -0.43 -3.18
C ARG A 3 -13.71 -1.86 -3.34
N HIS A 4 -12.88 -2.10 -4.35
CA HIS A 4 -12.30 -3.44 -4.56
C HIS A 4 -11.12 -3.69 -3.63
N SER A 5 -10.26 -2.69 -3.46
CA SER A 5 -9.14 -2.78 -2.52
C SER A 5 -9.60 -2.95 -1.08
N THR A 6 -10.60 -2.18 -0.63
CA THR A 6 -11.18 -2.35 0.71
C THR A 6 -11.86 -3.70 0.86
N GLY A 7 -12.56 -4.18 -0.18
CA GLY A 7 -13.14 -5.52 -0.21
C GLY A 7 -12.10 -6.63 -0.04
N ILE A 8 -10.93 -6.53 -0.69
CA ILE A 8 -9.83 -7.48 -0.52
C ILE A 8 -9.29 -7.45 0.92
N VAL A 9 -9.08 -6.25 1.47
CA VAL A 9 -8.56 -6.08 2.84
C VAL A 9 -9.54 -6.65 3.87
N HIS A 10 -10.83 -6.29 3.79
CA HIS A 10 -11.85 -6.83 4.67
C HIS A 10 -11.98 -8.34 4.54
N LEU A 11 -12.04 -8.87 3.32
CA LEU A 11 -12.11 -10.31 3.10
C LEU A 11 -10.93 -11.04 3.78
N ALA A 12 -9.71 -10.52 3.64
CA ALA A 12 -8.53 -11.12 4.25
C ALA A 12 -8.59 -11.09 5.79
N MET A 13 -9.01 -9.96 6.37
CA MET A 13 -9.08 -9.80 7.83
C MET A 13 -10.24 -10.60 8.45
N ASP A 14 -11.38 -10.69 7.76
CA ASP A 14 -12.60 -11.32 8.27
C ASP A 14 -12.62 -12.84 8.09
N THR A 15 -11.82 -13.39 7.17
CA THR A 15 -11.73 -14.84 6.92
C THR A 15 -10.56 -15.52 7.62
N VAL A 16 -10.01 -14.89 8.66
CA VAL A 16 -8.88 -15.41 9.42
C VAL A 16 -9.21 -16.75 10.09
N ASP A 17 -8.30 -17.71 9.95
CA ASP A 17 -8.36 -19.05 10.51
C ASP A 17 -6.96 -19.54 10.92
N GLU A 18 -6.86 -20.74 11.49
CA GLU A 18 -5.57 -21.34 11.88
C GLU A 18 -4.62 -21.53 10.68
N ARG A 19 -5.16 -21.62 9.45
CA ARG A 19 -4.39 -21.80 8.23
C ARG A 19 -3.87 -20.49 7.65
N THR A 20 -4.30 -19.35 8.16
CA THR A 20 -3.92 -18.03 7.65
C THR A 20 -2.40 -17.86 7.63
N ARG A 21 -1.67 -18.36 8.64
CA ARG A 21 -0.18 -18.35 8.68
C ARG A 21 0.50 -19.22 7.60
N HIS A 22 -0.26 -20.02 6.86
CA HIS A 22 0.22 -20.91 5.81
C HIS A 22 -0.30 -20.48 4.43
N LEU A 23 -0.89 -19.29 4.32
CA LEU A 23 -1.31 -18.75 3.03
C LEU A 23 -0.11 -18.64 2.10
N SER A 24 -0.37 -18.85 0.81
CA SER A 24 0.66 -18.65 -0.20
C SER A 24 1.11 -17.20 -0.18
N ASP A 25 2.40 -16.99 -0.39
CA ASP A 25 3.03 -15.68 -0.53
C ASP A 25 2.26 -14.73 -1.48
N HIS A 26 1.70 -15.26 -2.58
CA HIS A 26 0.87 -14.49 -3.51
C HIS A 26 -0.35 -13.81 -2.87
N ILE A 27 -0.98 -14.42 -1.86
CA ILE A 27 -2.15 -13.83 -1.18
C ILE A 27 -1.71 -12.62 -0.34
N TYR A 28 -0.58 -12.72 0.37
CA TYR A 28 -0.03 -11.58 1.09
C TYR A 28 0.38 -10.44 0.16
N HIS A 29 0.88 -10.76 -1.03
CA HIS A 29 1.16 -9.76 -2.06
C HIS A 29 -0.11 -9.07 -2.56
N MET A 30 -1.21 -9.79 -2.76
CA MET A 30 -2.50 -9.20 -3.16
C MET A 30 -3.07 -8.27 -2.08
N ILE A 31 -2.96 -8.65 -0.81
CA ILE A 31 -3.36 -7.81 0.33
C ILE A 31 -2.50 -6.54 0.37
N THR A 32 -1.19 -6.69 0.22
CA THR A 32 -0.24 -5.56 0.18
C THR A 32 -0.55 -4.62 -0.97
N PHE A 33 -0.76 -5.15 -2.18
CA PHE A 33 -1.14 -4.35 -3.33
C PHE A 33 -2.41 -3.53 -3.07
N ALA A 34 -3.46 -4.17 -2.53
CA ALA A 34 -4.71 -3.48 -2.21
C ALA A 34 -4.48 -2.33 -1.23
N ALA A 35 -3.68 -2.54 -0.18
CA ALA A 35 -3.34 -1.53 0.80
C ALA A 35 -2.56 -0.34 0.19
N ILE A 36 -1.54 -0.62 -0.61
CA ILE A 36 -0.75 0.42 -1.29
C ILE A 36 -1.61 1.24 -2.24
N VAL A 37 -2.53 0.61 -2.97
CA VAL A 37 -3.49 1.31 -3.83
C VAL A 37 -4.38 2.25 -3.02
N ILE A 38 -4.87 1.83 -1.85
CA ILE A 38 -5.65 2.70 -0.96
C ILE A 38 -4.81 3.89 -0.52
N CYS A 39 -3.59 3.68 -0.02
CA CYS A 39 -2.69 4.76 0.42
C CYS A 39 -2.41 5.79 -0.69
N ARG A 40 -2.16 5.32 -1.92
CA ARG A 40 -1.92 6.17 -3.08
C ARG A 40 -3.16 6.97 -3.49
N LEU A 41 -4.32 6.33 -3.50
CA LEU A 41 -5.57 7.01 -3.84
C LEU A 41 -5.97 8.04 -2.79
N LEU A 42 -5.73 7.74 -1.51
CA LEU A 42 -5.90 8.70 -0.41
C LEU A 42 -5.01 9.92 -0.61
N HIS A 43 -3.74 9.73 -0.99
CA HIS A 43 -2.80 10.83 -1.20
C HIS A 43 -3.11 11.66 -2.46
N GLY A 44 -3.29 11.02 -3.61
CA GLY A 44 -3.42 11.71 -4.91
C GLY A 44 -4.82 12.27 -5.19
N TYR A 45 -5.86 11.75 -4.55
CA TYR A 45 -7.26 12.08 -4.87
C TYR A 45 -8.10 12.46 -3.64
N GLU A 46 -7.47 12.87 -2.53
CA GLU A 46 -8.14 13.18 -1.26
C GLU A 46 -9.40 14.04 -1.42
N GLY A 47 -9.29 15.17 -2.14
CA GLY A 47 -10.40 16.10 -2.32
C GLY A 47 -11.59 15.52 -3.09
N GLN A 48 -11.34 14.64 -4.07
CA GLN A 48 -12.41 13.95 -4.79
C GLN A 48 -13.00 12.82 -3.94
N LEU A 49 -12.15 12.13 -3.19
CA LEU A 49 -12.55 10.98 -2.39
C LEU A 49 -13.36 11.38 -1.16
N ALA A 50 -13.06 12.53 -0.54
CA ALA A 50 -13.78 13.06 0.62
C ALA A 50 -15.27 13.32 0.35
N SER A 51 -15.67 13.48 -0.92
CA SER A 51 -17.08 13.64 -1.30
C SER A 51 -17.88 12.33 -1.28
N SER A 52 -17.21 11.18 -1.29
CA SER A 52 -17.84 9.87 -1.52
C SER A 52 -17.44 8.78 -0.52
N HIS A 53 -16.30 8.94 0.16
CA HIS A 53 -15.78 7.97 1.13
C HIS A 53 -15.29 8.70 2.38
N ASN A 54 -15.38 8.00 3.51
CA ASN A 54 -14.81 8.48 4.76
C ASN A 54 -13.29 8.23 4.77
N ILE A 55 -12.52 9.33 4.70
CA ILE A 55 -11.05 9.29 4.65
C ILE A 55 -10.48 8.70 5.94
N GLU A 56 -11.04 9.07 7.10
CA GLU A 56 -10.58 8.60 8.40
C GLU A 56 -10.80 7.08 8.57
N GLU A 57 -11.93 6.56 8.08
CA GLU A 57 -12.18 5.11 8.07
C GLU A 57 -11.19 4.36 7.19
N LEU A 58 -10.79 4.93 6.05
CA LEU A 58 -9.80 4.33 5.18
C LEU A 58 -8.40 4.32 5.83
N ASP A 59 -8.02 5.39 6.55
CA ASP A 59 -6.78 5.41 7.32
C ASP A 59 -6.80 4.39 8.46
N ALA A 60 -7.91 4.32 9.19
CA ALA A 60 -8.11 3.33 10.25
C ALA A 60 -8.02 1.90 9.70
N LEU A 61 -8.61 1.64 8.52
CA LEU A 61 -8.54 0.33 7.85
C LEU A 61 -7.08 -0.08 7.56
N ILE A 62 -6.26 0.84 7.03
CA ILE A 62 -4.84 0.55 6.78
C ILE A 62 -4.10 0.28 8.07
N HIS A 63 -4.35 1.07 9.12
CA HIS A 63 -3.73 0.83 10.42
C HIS A 63 -4.13 -0.54 10.99
N SER A 64 -5.41 -0.90 10.95
CA SER A 64 -5.91 -2.20 11.41
C SER A 64 -5.33 -3.36 10.60
N LEU A 65 -5.16 -3.19 9.29
CA LEU A 65 -4.51 -4.20 8.44
C LEU A 65 -3.05 -4.42 8.84
N VAL A 66 -2.28 -3.35 9.07
CA VAL A 66 -0.88 -3.45 9.49
C VAL A 66 -0.78 -4.18 10.83
N GLN A 67 -1.63 -3.84 11.80
CA GLN A 67 -1.68 -4.54 13.09
C GLN A 67 -2.05 -6.02 12.92
N TRP A 68 -3.03 -6.31 12.07
CA TRP A 68 -3.43 -7.69 11.76
C TRP A 68 -2.28 -8.49 11.15
N LEU A 69 -1.51 -7.92 10.23
CA LEU A 69 -0.34 -8.56 9.63
C LEU A 69 0.73 -8.92 10.67
N TYR A 70 0.95 -8.06 11.68
CA TYR A 70 1.86 -8.36 12.79
C TYR A 70 1.36 -9.46 13.74
N CYS A 71 0.05 -9.75 13.74
CA CYS A 71 -0.48 -10.89 14.49
C CYS A 71 -0.25 -12.24 13.78
N ILE A 72 0.19 -12.24 12.51
CA ILE A 72 0.35 -13.47 11.72
C ILE A 72 1.76 -14.02 11.86
N GLY A 73 1.87 -15.11 12.61
CA GLY A 73 3.12 -15.86 12.74
C GLY A 73 4.19 -15.13 13.55
N LEU A 74 5.44 -15.59 13.41
CA LEU A 74 6.59 -15.02 14.09
C LEU A 74 7.16 -13.81 13.31
N PRO A 75 7.99 -12.95 13.92
CA PRO A 75 8.52 -11.74 13.26
C PRO A 75 9.28 -11.95 11.94
N CYS A 76 9.77 -13.15 11.68
CA CYS A 76 10.42 -13.51 10.40
C CYS A 76 9.42 -13.86 9.28
N HIS A 77 8.11 -13.83 9.56
CA HIS A 77 7.07 -14.19 8.62
C HIS A 77 6.84 -13.07 7.59
N ALA A 78 6.54 -13.42 6.34
CA ALA A 78 6.33 -12.47 5.24
C ALA A 78 5.27 -11.39 5.57
N ALA A 79 4.24 -11.76 6.35
CA ALA A 79 3.22 -10.83 6.82
C ALA A 79 3.82 -9.65 7.61
N HIS A 80 4.81 -9.89 8.48
CA HIS A 80 5.47 -8.82 9.25
C HIS A 80 6.26 -7.89 8.34
N THR A 81 7.01 -8.44 7.39
CA THR A 81 7.76 -7.66 6.39
C THR A 81 6.82 -6.76 5.57
N LEU A 82 5.72 -7.32 5.08
CA LEU A 82 4.74 -6.59 4.29
C LEU A 82 3.95 -5.57 5.12
N GLY A 83 3.67 -5.87 6.38
CA GLY A 83 3.09 -4.92 7.34
C GLY A 83 3.99 -3.70 7.55
N ASN A 84 5.31 -3.91 7.73
CA ASN A 84 6.28 -2.82 7.82
C ASN A 84 6.29 -1.94 6.56
N ILE A 85 6.23 -2.56 5.39
CA ILE A 85 6.18 -1.86 4.10
C ILE A 85 4.94 -0.97 4.01
N ILE A 86 3.76 -1.53 4.27
CA ILE A 86 2.49 -0.79 4.21
C ILE A 86 2.50 0.36 5.21
N GLY A 87 2.96 0.10 6.44
CA GLY A 87 3.08 1.11 7.49
C GLY A 87 3.97 2.29 7.07
N LYS A 88 5.15 2.01 6.50
CA LYS A 88 6.07 3.05 6.00
C LYS A 88 5.47 3.85 4.85
N VAL A 89 4.79 3.19 3.91
CA VAL A 89 4.14 3.88 2.78
C VAL A 89 2.99 4.76 3.28
N HIS A 90 2.16 4.25 4.20
CA HIS A 90 1.07 5.02 4.79
C HIS A 90 1.60 6.23 5.57
N GLN A 91 2.65 6.05 6.37
CA GLN A 91 3.30 7.15 7.09
C GLN A 91 3.87 8.21 6.16
N LYS A 92 4.54 7.81 5.06
CA LYS A 92 5.12 8.76 4.10
C LYS A 92 4.05 9.53 3.33
N LEU A 93 2.97 8.86 2.91
CA LEU A 93 1.92 9.46 2.09
C LEU A 93 0.88 10.25 2.91
N ARG A 94 0.72 9.92 4.20
CA ARG A 94 -0.23 10.58 5.13
C ARG A 94 0.46 11.01 6.44
N PRO A 95 1.47 11.90 6.38
CA PRO A 95 2.25 12.28 7.57
C PRO A 95 1.40 12.93 8.67
N HIS A 96 0.33 13.64 8.29
CA HIS A 96 -0.60 14.30 9.22
C HIS A 96 -1.36 13.33 10.14
N VAL A 97 -1.55 12.08 9.70
CA VAL A 97 -2.24 11.04 10.48
C VAL A 97 -1.33 10.49 11.60
N HIS A 98 -0.01 10.55 11.42
CA HIS A 98 0.98 9.94 12.31
C HIS A 98 1.64 10.94 13.28
N THR A 99 1.10 12.14 13.41
CA THR A 99 1.69 13.23 14.23
C THR A 99 1.62 12.99 15.75
N VAL A 100 1.21 11.80 16.20
CA VAL A 100 1.11 11.44 17.62
C VAL A 100 2.21 10.43 18.02
N ALA A 101 3.23 10.98 18.70
CA ALA A 101 4.29 10.37 19.51
C ALA A 101 5.32 9.40 18.83
N PRO A 102 6.63 9.67 18.97
CA PRO A 102 7.68 8.78 18.48
C PRO A 102 7.83 7.60 19.47
N ILE A 103 7.17 6.48 19.19
CA ILE A 103 7.52 5.20 19.80
C ILE A 103 8.61 4.59 18.92
N ALA A 104 9.76 4.28 19.52
CA ALA A 104 10.97 3.78 18.86
C ALA A 104 10.62 2.68 17.83
N GLN A 105 10.81 3.00 16.54
CA GLN A 105 10.64 2.03 15.46
C GLN A 105 11.80 1.04 15.51
N PRO A 106 11.55 -0.28 15.41
CA PRO A 106 12.62 -1.25 15.21
C PRO A 106 13.14 -1.13 13.77
N ASP A 107 14.44 -0.87 13.68
CA ASP A 107 15.36 -0.97 12.55
C ASP A 107 14.91 -0.53 11.16
N GLU A 108 15.68 0.43 10.63
CA GLU A 108 15.72 0.85 9.24
C GLU A 108 15.84 -0.39 8.33
N ILE A 109 14.73 -0.78 7.69
CA ILE A 109 14.77 -1.72 6.55
C ILE A 109 15.85 -1.21 5.57
N PRO A 110 16.94 -1.96 5.35
CA PRO A 110 17.99 -1.53 4.44
C PRO A 110 17.37 -1.27 3.07
N GLY A 111 17.66 -0.12 2.45
CA GLY A 111 17.07 0.28 1.17
C GLY A 111 17.30 -0.70 0.02
N ASP A 112 18.23 -1.64 0.19
CA ASP A 112 18.47 -2.73 -0.74
C ASP A 112 17.38 -3.82 -0.65
N PHE A 113 16.86 -4.11 0.55
CA PHE A 113 15.82 -5.12 0.77
C PHE A 113 14.48 -4.72 0.13
N SER A 114 14.20 -3.42 -0.01
CA SER A 114 12.99 -2.94 -0.70
C SER A 114 13.09 -2.99 -2.22
N ASN A 115 14.29 -3.15 -2.81
CA ASN A 115 14.39 -3.32 -4.26
C ASN A 115 14.30 -4.79 -4.70
N TYR A 116 14.71 -5.74 -3.85
CA TYR A 116 14.75 -7.17 -4.23
C TYR A 116 13.45 -7.94 -3.98
N TYR A 117 12.58 -7.48 -3.07
CA TYR A 117 11.34 -8.17 -2.70
C TYR A 117 10.06 -7.45 -3.11
N PHE A 118 10.16 -6.31 -3.80
CA PHE A 118 8.99 -5.67 -4.38
C PHE A 118 8.74 -6.23 -5.77
N PRO A 119 7.58 -6.87 -6.02
CA PRO A 119 7.16 -7.15 -7.38
C PRO A 119 7.08 -5.82 -8.14
N GLU A 120 7.66 -5.79 -9.33
CA GLU A 120 7.58 -4.65 -10.27
C GLU A 120 6.13 -4.20 -10.51
N PHE A 121 5.16 -5.10 -10.31
CA PHE A 121 3.72 -4.85 -10.32
C PHE A 121 3.22 -3.81 -9.30
N LEU A 122 3.89 -3.63 -8.15
CA LEU A 122 3.49 -2.59 -7.18
C LEU A 122 3.85 -1.17 -7.66
N GLY A 123 4.62 -1.03 -8.75
CA GLY A 123 5.02 0.26 -9.30
C GLY A 123 5.81 1.10 -8.28
N LEU A 124 6.56 0.44 -7.40
CA LEU A 124 7.37 1.03 -6.34
C LEU A 124 8.86 0.96 -6.68
N GLY A 125 9.21 1.11 -7.96
CA GLY A 125 10.58 1.50 -8.29
C GLY A 125 10.82 2.90 -7.71
N MET A 126 11.78 3.05 -6.79
CA MET A 126 12.25 4.39 -6.46
C MET A 126 12.86 4.97 -7.74
N SER A 127 12.24 6.00 -8.31
CA SER A 127 13.01 6.88 -9.21
C SER A 127 14.19 7.43 -8.40
N ALA A 128 15.30 7.76 -9.06
CA ALA A 128 16.52 8.27 -8.43
C ALA A 128 16.28 9.48 -7.49
N ASP A 129 15.14 10.17 -7.66
CA ASP A 129 14.72 11.31 -6.86
C ASP A 129 13.79 10.98 -5.67
N GLY A 130 13.58 9.70 -5.33
CA GLY A 130 12.77 9.29 -4.16
C GLY A 130 11.25 9.49 -4.33
N ASP A 131 10.84 9.74 -5.58
CA ASP A 131 9.46 9.86 -6.02
C ASP A 131 8.83 8.48 -6.23
N TRP A 132 7.63 8.29 -5.70
CA TRP A 132 6.85 7.04 -5.76
C TRP A 132 5.74 7.09 -6.83
N ASP A 133 5.69 8.16 -7.64
CA ASP A 133 4.73 8.41 -8.71
C ASP A 133 5.07 7.71 -10.04
N LEU A 134 5.48 6.44 -9.98
CA LEU A 134 5.70 5.64 -11.20
C LEU A 134 4.41 5.33 -11.99
N LEU A 135 3.23 5.63 -11.44
CA LEU A 135 1.96 5.53 -12.17
C LEU A 135 1.64 6.76 -13.03
N SER A 136 2.26 7.91 -12.78
CA SER A 136 2.09 9.10 -13.64
C SER A 136 2.65 8.87 -15.05
N ASN A 137 3.53 7.88 -15.23
CA ASN A 137 4.15 7.53 -16.51
C ASN A 137 3.54 6.28 -17.19
N MET A 138 2.57 5.61 -16.56
CA MET A 138 1.80 4.53 -17.21
C MET A 138 0.67 5.18 -18.02
N GLY A 139 1.01 5.61 -19.24
CA GLY A 139 0.08 6.17 -20.22
C GLY A 139 -1.07 5.22 -20.56
N PHE A 140 -2.13 5.24 -19.76
CA PHE A 140 -3.39 4.54 -20.02
C PHE A 140 -4.39 5.36 -20.83
N PHE A 141 -3.99 6.51 -21.35
CA PHE A 141 -4.77 7.25 -22.35
C PHE A 141 -4.01 7.23 -23.68
N PRO A 142 -4.62 6.73 -24.78
CA PRO A 142 -4.04 6.92 -26.09
C PRO A 142 -3.98 8.43 -26.32
N HIS A 143 -2.78 8.96 -26.53
CA HIS A 143 -2.63 10.32 -27.02
C HIS A 143 -3.36 10.36 -28.37
N GLY A 144 -4.53 10.99 -28.37
CA GLY A 144 -5.32 11.21 -29.57
C GLY A 144 -4.43 11.86 -30.61
N SER A 145 -4.35 11.21 -31.78
CA SER A 145 -3.67 11.70 -32.96
C SER A 145 -4.13 13.12 -33.30
N SER A 146 -3.32 14.13 -33.01
CA SER A 146 -3.43 15.42 -33.69
C SER A 146 -2.46 15.40 -34.87
N GLY A 147 -3.01 15.05 -36.03
CA GLY A 147 -2.34 15.31 -37.29
C GLY A 147 -2.14 16.82 -37.45
N SER A 148 -0.92 17.23 -37.78
CA SER A 148 -0.70 18.49 -38.48
C SER A 148 -0.05 18.17 -39.81
N ARG A 149 -0.85 18.38 -40.86
CA ARG A 149 -0.45 18.39 -42.26
C ARG A 149 0.71 19.37 -42.47
N ALA A 150 1.55 19.01 -43.43
CA ALA A 150 2.47 19.88 -44.15
C ALA A 150 1.74 21.09 -44.79
#